data_AF-A0ABD6EQD1-F1
#
_entry.id   AF-A0ABD6EQD1-F1
#
_cell.length_a   1.000
_cell.length_b   1.000
_cell.length_c   1.000
_cell.angle_alpha   90.00
_cell.angle_beta   90.00
_cell.angle_gamma   90.00
#
_symmetry.space_group_name_H-M   'P 1'
#
loop_
_entity.id
_entity.type
_entity.pdbx_description
1 polymer ?
#
loop_
_entity_poly.entity_id
_entity_poly.type
_entity_poly.pdbx_seq_one_letter_code
_entity_poly.pdbx_strand_id
1 'polypeptide(L)'
;MHPRFRQSHLSRMLAVIAILVIGVRVVLSSENVFCTYYRDTDEITCGTQTCATHIPLNVSLSEDAIDGKLPRGWYRLGTLQARHDSSWFNLYRRRAVGNGYWDFYTRIPERGCVGEFGLHAGENLAGSITVKDKRCFDRLVAQVERKSTNKKFDVYQCRKCLFNSCWLGSRVLHSYREYLTNLRSL
;
A
#
# COMPACT_ATOMS: atom_id res chain seq x y z
N MET A 1 43.22 -43.70 24.63
CA MET A 1 42.88 -42.39 25.27
C MET A 1 43.65 -41.31 24.50
N HIS A 2 43.14 -40.20 23.97
CA HIS A 2 41.85 -39.51 23.95
C HIS A 2 41.89 -38.51 22.77
N PRO A 3 40.97 -38.53 21.79
CA PRO A 3 40.83 -37.44 20.82
C PRO A 3 39.77 -36.46 21.33
N ARG A 4 40.01 -35.77 22.45
CA ARG A 4 39.02 -34.83 23.04
C ARG A 4 39.30 -33.35 22.76
N PHE A 5 40.45 -33.00 22.18
CA PHE A 5 40.87 -31.60 22.10
C PHE A 5 40.49 -30.87 20.79
N ARG A 6 40.21 -31.58 19.68
CA ARG A 6 39.84 -30.94 18.39
C ARG A 6 38.34 -30.61 18.25
N GLN A 7 37.48 -31.17 19.09
CA GLN A 7 36.03 -31.10 18.92
C GLN A 7 35.41 -29.80 19.50
N SER A 8 36.11 -29.12 20.41
CA SER A 8 35.65 -27.91 21.09
C SER A 8 35.76 -26.65 20.22
N HIS A 9 36.82 -26.53 19.42
CA HIS A 9 37.03 -25.38 18.55
C HIS A 9 36.08 -25.34 17.37
N LEU A 10 35.83 -26.50 16.74
CA LEU A 10 34.90 -26.60 15.62
C LEU A 10 33.45 -26.27 16.04
N SER A 11 33.04 -26.72 17.23
CA SER A 11 31.71 -26.41 17.78
C SER A 11 31.53 -24.93 18.10
N ARG A 12 32.56 -24.25 18.64
CA ARG A 12 32.54 -22.81 18.90
C ARG A 12 32.48 -22.00 17.60
N MET A 13 33.24 -22.42 16.60
CA MET A 13 33.27 -21.73 15.29
C MET A 13 31.93 -21.87 14.55
N LEU A 14 31.32 -23.05 14.58
CA LEU A 14 29.98 -23.29 14.02
C LEU A 14 28.89 -22.49 14.76
N ALA A 15 28.98 -22.36 16.08
CA ALA A 15 28.04 -21.54 16.86
C ALA A 15 28.15 -20.04 16.51
N VAL A 16 29.37 -19.51 16.35
CA VAL A 16 29.60 -18.11 15.93
C VAL A 16 29.06 -17.86 14.52
N ILE A 17 29.29 -18.79 13.58
CA ILE A 17 28.75 -18.70 12.22
C ILE A 17 27.21 -18.76 12.25
N ALA A 18 26.61 -19.64 13.04
CA ALA A 18 25.16 -19.72 13.18
C ALA A 18 24.56 -18.44 13.75
N ILE A 19 25.20 -17.83 14.78
CA ILE A 19 24.77 -16.55 15.35
C ILE A 19 24.89 -15.41 14.33
N LEU A 20 25.97 -15.37 13.56
CA LEU A 20 26.15 -14.40 12.47
C LEU A 20 25.10 -14.58 11.37
N VAL A 21 24.83 -15.82 10.94
CA VAL A 21 23.82 -16.11 9.91
C VAL A 21 22.40 -15.79 10.40
N ILE A 22 22.07 -16.10 11.66
CA ILE A 22 20.79 -15.77 12.27
C ILE A 22 20.67 -14.25 12.44
N GLY A 23 21.71 -13.58 12.93
CA GLY A 23 21.75 -12.12 13.07
C GLY A 23 21.59 -11.39 11.74
N VAL A 24 22.27 -11.85 10.68
CA VAL A 24 22.15 -11.30 9.33
C VAL A 24 20.74 -11.54 8.75
N ARG A 25 20.12 -12.70 9.01
CA ARG A 25 18.73 -12.96 8.58
C ARG A 25 17.71 -12.08 9.29
N VAL A 26 17.89 -11.80 10.59
CA VAL A 26 17.01 -10.89 11.34
C VAL A 26 17.11 -9.45 10.84
N VAL A 27 18.32 -9.00 10.46
CA VAL A 27 18.52 -7.65 9.90
C VAL A 27 17.97 -7.51 8.47
N LEU A 28 17.87 -8.60 7.71
CA LEU A 28 17.41 -8.60 6.31
C LEU A 28 15.90 -8.82 6.12
N SER A 29 15.12 -9.05 7.18
CA SER A 29 13.66 -9.13 7.06
C SER A 29 13.03 -7.73 7.09
N SER A 30 13.32 -6.93 6.07
CA SER A 30 12.55 -5.71 5.78
C SER A 30 11.20 -6.11 5.17
N GLU A 31 10.28 -6.59 6.00
CA GLU A 31 8.89 -6.69 5.60
C GLU A 31 8.38 -5.29 5.24
N ASN A 32 7.87 -5.18 4.03
CA ASN A 32 7.32 -3.96 3.48
C ASN A 32 6.04 -3.53 4.28
N VAL A 33 5.73 -2.22 4.34
CA VAL A 33 4.65 -1.67 5.20
C VAL A 33 3.26 -1.73 4.55
N PHE A 34 2.58 -2.86 4.61
CA PHE A 34 1.22 -2.93 4.07
C PHE A 34 0.26 -2.00 4.85
N CYS A 35 -0.73 -1.46 4.14
CA CYS A 35 -1.80 -0.66 4.73
C CYS A 35 -3.15 -1.34 4.59
N THR A 36 -3.95 -1.33 5.66
CA THR A 36 -5.31 -1.86 5.72
C THR A 36 -6.23 -0.77 6.23
N TYR A 37 -7.31 -0.51 5.49
CA TYR A 37 -8.35 0.42 5.88
C TYR A 37 -9.55 -0.36 6.46
N TYR A 38 -9.92 -0.03 7.70
CA TYR A 38 -11.02 -0.60 8.45
C TYR A 38 -12.19 0.39 8.44
N ARG A 39 -13.09 0.19 7.48
CA ARG A 39 -14.27 1.06 7.30
C ARG A 39 -15.17 1.11 8.52
N ASP A 40 -15.33 -0.01 9.22
CA ASP A 40 -16.32 -0.13 10.30
C ASP A 40 -15.86 0.59 11.58
N THR A 41 -14.56 0.82 11.72
CA THR A 41 -13.96 1.56 12.84
C THR A 41 -13.41 2.93 12.42
N ASP A 42 -13.56 3.31 11.15
CA ASP A 42 -12.97 4.49 10.54
C ASP A 42 -11.46 4.63 10.83
N GLU A 43 -10.70 3.55 10.64
CA GLU A 43 -9.26 3.51 10.92
C GLU A 43 -8.44 3.03 9.73
N ILE A 44 -7.20 3.48 9.63
CA ILE A 44 -6.19 2.91 8.74
C ILE A 44 -4.97 2.46 9.52
N THR A 45 -4.53 1.23 9.28
CA THR A 45 -3.29 0.69 9.86
C THR A 45 -2.28 0.44 8.76
N CYS A 46 -1.10 1.03 8.89
CA CYS A 46 0.05 0.79 8.02
C CYS A 46 1.21 0.29 8.87
N GLY A 47 1.64 -0.95 8.65
CA GLY A 47 2.69 -1.55 9.48
C GLY A 47 2.24 -1.61 10.94
N THR A 48 2.88 -0.83 11.81
CA THR A 48 2.52 -0.76 13.25
C THR A 48 1.79 0.52 13.63
N GLN A 49 1.57 1.45 12.70
CA GLN A 49 0.87 2.70 12.95
C GLN A 49 -0.61 2.58 12.55
N THR A 50 -1.51 2.77 13.53
CA THR A 50 -2.94 2.94 13.27
C THR A 50 -3.33 4.40 13.47
N CYS A 51 -4.16 4.92 12.56
CA CYS A 51 -4.66 6.29 12.59
C CYS A 51 -6.18 6.32 12.39
N ALA A 52 -6.86 7.17 13.16
CA ALA A 52 -8.27 7.48 12.94
C ALA A 52 -8.45 8.30 11.65
N THR A 53 -9.51 8.01 10.92
CA THR A 53 -9.86 8.62 9.64
C THR A 53 -11.19 9.35 9.75
N HIS A 54 -11.42 10.32 8.87
CA HIS A 54 -12.71 10.95 8.70
C HIS A 54 -13.69 9.96 8.05
N ILE A 55 -14.95 10.04 8.46
CA ILE A 55 -16.04 9.41 7.71
C ILE A 55 -16.06 10.08 6.33
N PRO A 56 -15.88 9.35 5.22
CA PRO A 56 -15.81 9.99 3.90
C PRO A 56 -17.06 10.81 3.63
N LEU A 57 -16.87 11.99 3.02
CA LEU A 57 -17.97 12.88 2.67
C LEU A 57 -18.98 12.09 1.82
N ASN A 58 -20.20 11.91 2.36
CA ASN A 58 -21.31 11.41 1.57
C ASN A 58 -21.57 12.43 0.47
N VAL A 59 -21.16 12.12 -0.77
CA VAL A 59 -21.83 12.72 -1.92
C VAL A 59 -23.27 12.24 -1.83
N SER A 60 -24.18 13.20 -1.68
CA SER A 60 -25.62 13.04 -1.44
C SER A 60 -26.24 11.75 -1.97
N LEU A 61 -26.96 11.08 -1.08
CA LEU A 61 -27.82 9.92 -1.28
C LEU A 61 -28.88 10.19 -2.38
N SER A 62 -28.56 9.86 -3.63
CA SER A 62 -29.55 9.22 -4.50
C SER A 62 -29.31 7.70 -4.41
N GLU A 63 -30.34 6.89 -4.63
CA GLU A 63 -30.21 5.41 -4.57
C GLU A 63 -29.19 4.85 -5.60
N ASP A 64 -28.81 5.69 -6.58
CA ASP A 64 -27.80 5.43 -7.60
C ASP A 64 -26.41 6.04 -7.28
N ALA A 65 -26.26 6.71 -6.14
CA ALA A 65 -25.02 7.39 -5.76
C ALA A 65 -23.94 6.36 -5.42
N ILE A 66 -22.90 6.33 -6.25
CA ILE A 66 -21.74 5.48 -6.04
C ILE A 66 -21.09 5.86 -4.70
N ASP A 67 -20.99 4.87 -3.82
CA ASP A 67 -20.34 4.98 -2.50
C ASP A 67 -19.02 5.75 -2.63
N GLY A 68 -19.01 7.00 -2.16
CA GLY A 68 -17.83 7.88 -2.16
C GLY A 68 -16.71 7.39 -1.24
N LYS A 69 -16.96 6.31 -0.47
CA LYS A 69 -15.96 5.64 0.35
C LYS A 69 -15.03 4.81 -0.52
N LEU A 70 -13.79 4.69 -0.02
CA LEU A 70 -12.82 3.81 -0.63
C LEU A 70 -13.33 2.36 -0.63
N PRO A 71 -13.37 1.70 -1.80
CA PRO A 71 -13.90 0.35 -1.93
C PRO A 71 -13.18 -0.68 -1.05
N ARG A 72 -13.85 -1.72 -0.54
CA ARG A 72 -13.14 -2.86 0.06
C ARG A 72 -12.23 -3.51 -0.98
N GLY A 73 -10.97 -3.73 -0.64
CA GLY A 73 -10.01 -4.41 -1.50
C GLY A 73 -8.58 -4.06 -1.15
N TRP A 74 -7.66 -4.51 -1.99
CA TRP A 74 -6.23 -4.37 -1.77
C TRP A 74 -5.72 -3.18 -2.55
N TYR A 75 -4.94 -2.34 -1.89
CA TYR A 75 -4.35 -1.15 -2.48
C TYR A 75 -2.84 -1.21 -2.35
N ARG A 76 -2.17 -0.76 -3.39
CA ARG A 76 -0.77 -0.35 -3.31
C ARG A 76 -0.67 1.14 -3.11
N LEU A 77 0.22 1.54 -2.22
CA LEU A 77 0.62 2.92 -2.09
C LEU A 77 1.59 3.29 -3.20
N GLY A 78 1.36 4.45 -3.80
CA GLY A 78 2.31 5.13 -4.66
C GLY A 78 3.40 5.83 -3.86
N THR A 79 4.28 6.53 -4.59
CA THR A 79 5.14 7.55 -4.00
C THR A 79 4.31 8.64 -3.34
N LEU A 80 4.85 9.19 -2.25
CA LEU A 80 4.30 10.39 -1.65
C LEU A 80 4.39 11.52 -2.66
N GLN A 81 3.26 12.18 -2.91
CA GLN A 81 3.16 13.40 -3.69
C GLN A 81 2.96 14.55 -2.71
N ALA A 82 3.75 15.60 -2.84
CA ALA A 82 3.49 16.85 -2.15
C ALA A 82 2.60 17.72 -3.05
N ARG A 83 1.43 18.12 -2.57
CA ARG A 83 0.56 19.07 -3.26
C ARG A 83 0.20 20.21 -2.31
N HIS A 84 0.79 21.38 -2.55
CA HIS A 84 0.68 22.56 -1.69
C HIS A 84 1.04 22.21 -0.24
N ASP A 85 0.12 22.44 0.70
CA ASP A 85 0.32 22.25 2.15
C ASP A 85 -0.01 20.82 2.63
N SER A 86 -0.32 19.91 1.70
CA SER A 86 -0.76 18.55 2.01
C SER A 86 0.04 17.50 1.24
N SER A 87 0.50 16.48 1.97
CA SER A 87 1.13 15.30 1.37
C SER A 87 0.11 14.20 1.15
N TRP A 88 0.27 13.45 0.07
CA TRP A 88 -0.72 12.50 -0.42
C TRP A 88 -0.06 11.25 -0.99
N PHE A 89 -0.59 10.07 -0.68
CA PHE A 89 -0.27 8.84 -1.37
C PHE A 89 -1.36 8.47 -2.37
N ASN A 90 -0.97 8.22 -3.62
CA ASN A 90 -1.88 7.60 -4.59
C ASN A 90 -2.18 6.15 -4.19
N LEU A 91 -3.44 5.74 -4.24
CA LEU A 91 -3.87 4.37 -3.98
C LEU A 91 -4.17 3.64 -5.28
N TYR A 92 -3.31 2.68 -5.64
CA TYR A 92 -3.49 1.80 -6.79
C TYR A 92 -4.30 0.59 -6.37
N ARG A 93 -5.53 0.50 -6.86
CA ARG A 93 -6.45 -0.61 -6.57
C ARG A 93 -6.02 -1.88 -7.31
N ARG A 94 -5.97 -3.01 -6.62
CA ARG A 94 -5.83 -4.32 -7.26
C ARG A 94 -7.04 -4.60 -8.16
N ARG A 95 -6.78 -5.04 -9.40
CA ARG A 95 -7.83 -5.47 -10.34
C ARG A 95 -8.63 -6.64 -9.75
N ALA A 96 -9.94 -6.66 -9.97
CA ALA A 96 -10.78 -7.73 -9.45
C ALA A 96 -10.52 -9.07 -10.17
N VAL A 97 -10.17 -9.00 -11.45
CA VAL A 97 -9.86 -10.16 -12.29
C VAL A 97 -8.43 -10.05 -12.81
N GLY A 98 -7.69 -11.17 -12.71
CA GLY A 98 -6.32 -11.29 -13.22
C GLY A 98 -5.26 -10.61 -12.36
N ASN A 99 -4.15 -10.24 -13.02
CA ASN A 99 -3.00 -9.59 -12.42
C ASN A 99 -2.91 -8.08 -12.72
N GLY A 100 -2.11 -7.38 -11.91
CA GLY A 100 -1.89 -5.93 -11.96
C GLY A 100 -2.84 -5.11 -11.12
N TYR A 101 -2.66 -3.80 -11.19
CA TYR A 101 -3.42 -2.79 -10.46
C TYR A 101 -4.02 -1.79 -11.46
N TRP A 102 -5.05 -1.06 -11.08
CA TRP A 102 -5.55 0.07 -11.86
C TRP A 102 -4.65 1.29 -11.66
N ASP A 103 -4.32 2.01 -12.73
CA ASP A 103 -3.61 3.29 -12.67
C ASP A 103 -4.43 4.32 -11.89
N PHE A 104 -3.76 5.19 -11.14
CA PHE A 104 -4.41 6.19 -10.29
C PHE A 104 -5.38 7.11 -11.05
N TYR A 105 -5.02 7.52 -12.27
CA TYR A 105 -5.85 8.42 -13.08
C TYR A 105 -6.95 7.67 -13.86
N THR A 106 -7.06 6.36 -13.67
CA THR A 106 -8.10 5.58 -14.32
C THR A 106 -9.36 5.52 -13.47
N ARG A 107 -10.49 5.67 -14.14
CA ARG A 107 -11.79 5.33 -13.56
C ARG A 107 -11.94 3.81 -13.56
N ILE A 108 -12.23 3.24 -12.38
CA ILE A 108 -12.22 1.80 -12.16
C ILE A 108 -13.58 1.20 -12.53
N PRO A 109 -13.66 0.32 -13.55
CA PRO A 109 -14.90 -0.30 -14.00
C PRO A 109 -15.63 -1.04 -12.88
N GLU A 110 -14.92 -1.80 -12.06
CA GLU A 110 -15.52 -2.60 -10.99
C GLU A 110 -16.07 -1.74 -9.85
N ARG A 111 -15.92 -0.41 -9.90
CA ARG A 111 -16.31 0.57 -8.89
C ARG A 111 -17.16 1.71 -9.46
N GLY A 112 -18.04 1.39 -10.40
CA GLY A 112 -18.93 2.39 -11.00
C GLY A 112 -18.18 3.51 -11.70
N CYS A 113 -16.95 3.24 -12.17
CA CYS A 113 -16.10 4.23 -12.82
C CYS A 113 -15.63 5.39 -11.90
N VAL A 114 -15.37 5.11 -10.63
CA VAL A 114 -14.66 6.03 -9.71
C VAL A 114 -13.16 5.79 -9.75
N GLY A 115 -12.35 6.84 -9.62
CA GLY A 115 -10.88 6.80 -9.67
C GLY A 115 -10.24 7.80 -8.71
N GLU A 116 -8.93 8.03 -8.86
CA GLU A 116 -8.18 9.07 -8.13
C GLU A 116 -8.18 8.91 -6.60
N PHE A 117 -8.17 7.66 -6.14
CA PHE A 117 -8.18 7.32 -4.71
C PHE A 117 -6.89 7.71 -3.99
N GLY A 118 -7.01 8.36 -2.84
CA GLY A 118 -5.88 8.83 -2.05
C GLY A 118 -5.86 8.41 -0.59
N LEU A 119 -4.67 8.53 0.00
CA LEU A 119 -4.46 8.57 1.45
C LEU A 119 -3.72 9.86 1.80
N HIS A 120 -4.30 10.68 2.66
CA HIS A 120 -3.72 11.94 3.10
C HIS A 120 -4.25 12.34 4.49
N ALA A 121 -3.80 13.46 5.03
CA ALA A 121 -4.35 14.08 6.24
C ALA A 121 -4.97 15.45 5.94
N GLY A 122 -5.79 15.96 6.86
CA GLY A 122 -6.36 17.31 6.80
C GLY A 122 -7.82 17.33 6.40
N GLU A 123 -8.17 18.17 5.43
CA GLU A 123 -9.55 18.32 4.95
C GLU A 123 -10.09 16.99 4.41
N ASN A 124 -11.32 16.65 4.76
CA ASN A 124 -11.95 15.40 4.32
C ASN A 124 -12.31 15.48 2.83
N LEU A 125 -11.71 14.65 1.98
CA LEU A 125 -11.94 14.66 0.53
C LEU A 125 -12.75 13.43 0.10
N ALA A 126 -13.72 13.64 -0.79
CA ALA A 126 -14.48 12.53 -1.39
C ALA A 126 -13.56 11.60 -2.19
N GLY A 127 -13.82 10.29 -2.14
CA GLY A 127 -12.99 9.30 -2.83
C GLY A 127 -11.61 9.06 -2.19
N SER A 128 -11.35 9.56 -0.98
CA SER A 128 -10.07 9.41 -0.30
C SER A 128 -10.21 8.91 1.14
N ILE A 129 -9.15 8.32 1.66
CA ILE A 129 -8.99 8.08 3.10
C ILE A 129 -8.28 9.30 3.66
N THR A 130 -8.99 10.07 4.46
CA THR A 130 -8.44 11.24 5.14
C THR A 130 -8.17 10.92 6.60
N VAL A 131 -6.90 10.95 7.02
CA VAL A 131 -6.48 10.80 8.40
C VAL A 131 -6.76 12.09 9.19
N LYS A 132 -7.38 11.96 10.37
CA LYS A 132 -7.77 13.09 11.23
C LYS A 132 -6.57 13.83 11.81
N ASP A 133 -5.59 13.10 12.32
CA ASP A 133 -4.40 13.66 12.97
C ASP A 133 -3.19 13.66 12.02
N LYS A 134 -2.72 14.86 11.65
CA LYS A 134 -1.52 15.02 10.81
C LYS A 134 -0.30 14.36 11.43
N ARG A 135 -0.11 14.41 12.76
CA ARG A 135 1.06 13.76 13.40
C ARG A 135 1.00 12.25 13.24
N CYS A 136 -0.19 11.67 13.27
CA CYS A 136 -0.38 10.25 12.98
C CYS A 136 -0.03 9.92 11.53
N PHE A 137 -0.50 10.75 10.59
CA PHE A 137 -0.16 10.59 9.18
C PHE A 137 1.35 10.74 8.92
N ASP A 138 2.02 11.70 9.54
CA ASP A 138 3.47 11.88 9.40
C ASP A 138 4.26 10.64 9.88
N ARG A 139 3.80 9.98 10.97
CA ARG A 139 4.37 8.71 11.42
C ARG A 139 4.13 7.57 10.43
N LEU A 140 2.93 7.52 9.83
CA LEU A 140 2.59 6.59 8.78
C LEU A 140 3.52 6.78 7.57
N VAL A 141 3.67 8.02 7.09
CA VAL A 141 4.59 8.36 5.99
C VAL A 141 6.00 7.88 6.29
N ALA A 142 6.54 8.20 7.47
CA ALA A 142 7.89 7.80 7.85
C ALA A 142 8.08 6.27 7.86
N GLN A 143 7.08 5.49 8.28
CA GLN A 143 7.14 4.03 8.21
C GLN A 143 7.13 3.53 6.77
N VAL A 144 6.21 4.06 5.96
CA VAL A 144 6.07 3.71 4.54
C VAL A 144 7.36 3.99 3.78
N GLU A 145 7.90 5.20 3.87
CA GLU A 145 9.09 5.59 3.11
C GLU A 145 10.31 4.74 3.49
N ARG A 146 10.55 4.52 4.79
CA ARG A 146 11.70 3.72 5.28
C ARG A 146 11.68 2.26 4.85
N LYS A 147 10.50 1.70 4.60
CA LYS A 147 10.31 0.26 4.33
C LYS A 147 9.77 -0.02 2.93
N SER A 148 9.71 1.02 2.10
CA SER A 148 9.30 0.91 0.70
C SER A 148 10.38 0.23 -0.14
N THR A 149 9.96 -0.44 -1.21
CA THR A 149 10.88 -1.09 -2.16
C THR A 149 10.79 -0.48 -3.55
N ASN A 150 11.87 -0.60 -4.31
CA ASN A 150 11.94 -0.20 -5.73
C ASN A 150 11.24 -1.20 -6.68
N LYS A 151 10.38 -2.08 -6.15
CA LYS A 151 9.71 -3.11 -6.95
C LYS A 151 8.58 -2.49 -7.78
N LYS A 152 8.76 -2.52 -9.11
CA LYS A 152 7.76 -2.10 -10.09
C LYS A 152 6.60 -3.10 -10.17
N PHE A 153 5.42 -2.63 -10.54
CA PHE A 153 4.24 -3.48 -10.77
C PHE A 153 3.41 -2.95 -11.94
N ASP A 154 2.74 -3.86 -12.64
CA ASP A 154 1.91 -3.51 -13.79
C ASP A 154 0.68 -2.71 -13.35
N VAL A 155 0.50 -1.56 -14.00
CA VAL A 155 -0.72 -0.77 -13.91
C VAL A 155 -1.49 -0.80 -15.22
N TYR A 156 -2.81 -0.91 -15.09
CA TYR A 156 -3.75 -0.96 -16.19
C TYR A 156 -4.49 0.36 -16.24
N GLN A 157 -4.64 0.89 -17.44
CA GLN A 157 -5.51 2.01 -17.72
C GLN A 157 -6.75 1.50 -18.42
N CYS A 158 -7.92 1.80 -17.86
CA CYS A 158 -9.16 1.75 -18.61
C CYS A 158 -9.28 3.00 -19.49
N ARG A 159 -9.39 2.79 -20.81
CA ARG A 159 -9.42 3.91 -21.79
C ARG A 159 -10.73 4.70 -21.75
N LYS A 160 -11.85 4.02 -21.51
CA LYS A 160 -13.17 4.65 -21.34
C LYS A 160 -14.01 3.77 -20.42
N CYS A 161 -14.48 4.33 -19.31
CA CYS A 161 -15.27 3.62 -18.33
C CYS A 161 -16.73 4.09 -18.39
N LEU A 162 -17.68 3.18 -18.62
CA LEU A 162 -19.11 3.46 -18.60
C LEU A 162 -19.84 2.34 -17.84
N PHE A 163 -20.72 2.73 -16.90
CA PHE A 163 -21.60 1.91 -16.05
C PHE A 163 -20.91 0.89 -15.13
N ASN A 164 -19.98 0.10 -15.64
CA ASN A 164 -19.08 -0.81 -14.92
C ASN A 164 -18.06 -1.48 -15.86
N SER A 165 -17.92 -0.97 -17.08
CA SER A 165 -17.26 -1.64 -18.19
C SER A 165 -16.22 -0.75 -18.82
N CYS A 166 -15.13 -1.37 -19.27
CA CYS A 166 -14.09 -0.68 -20.01
C CYS A 166 -14.34 -0.76 -21.52
N TRP A 167 -15.05 0.22 -22.06
CA TRP A 167 -15.58 0.21 -23.43
C TRP A 167 -14.52 0.22 -24.54
N LEU A 168 -13.35 0.80 -24.28
CA LEU A 168 -12.23 0.80 -25.22
C LEU A 168 -11.11 -0.16 -24.79
N GLY A 169 -11.46 -1.14 -23.95
CA GLY A 169 -10.53 -2.10 -23.38
C GLY A 169 -9.55 -1.49 -22.37
N SER A 170 -8.84 -2.38 -21.69
CA SER A 170 -7.73 -2.02 -20.80
C SER A 170 -6.40 -2.12 -21.54
N ARG A 171 -5.47 -1.19 -21.28
CA ARG A 171 -4.08 -1.34 -21.69
C ARG A 171 -3.15 -1.37 -20.47
N VAL A 172 -2.10 -2.18 -20.56
CA VAL A 172 -0.98 -2.10 -19.61
C VAL A 172 -0.17 -0.87 -19.96
N LEU A 173 0.04 0.02 -18.99
CA LEU A 173 0.98 1.13 -19.17
C LEU A 173 2.39 0.59 -18.91
N HIS A 174 3.17 0.46 -19.98
CA HIS A 174 4.57 0.06 -19.88
C HIS A 174 5.40 1.22 -19.31
N SER A 175 6.46 0.89 -18.57
CA SER A 175 7.55 1.79 -18.13
C SER A 175 7.27 2.97 -17.18
N TYR A 176 6.07 3.14 -16.61
CA TYR A 176 5.84 4.17 -15.57
C TYR A 176 4.91 3.64 -14.46
N ARG A 177 5.13 3.86 -13.16
CA ARG A 177 6.02 4.79 -12.45
C ARG A 177 6.79 4.02 -11.37
N GLU A 178 7.97 4.49 -10.99
CA GLU A 178 8.68 4.00 -9.80
C GLU A 178 7.86 4.38 -8.57
N TYR A 179 6.89 3.54 -8.25
CA TYR A 179 6.17 3.63 -7.02
C TYR A 179 6.97 2.84 -6.01
N LEU A 180 7.61 3.56 -5.09
CA LEU A 180 8.04 3.03 -3.81
C LEU A 180 6.84 2.32 -3.20
N THR A 181 6.82 0.99 -3.30
CA THR A 181 5.67 0.22 -2.81
C THR A 181 6.00 -0.37 -1.49
N ASN A 182 5.03 -0.26 -0.60
CA ASN A 182 4.93 -1.21 0.47
C ASN A 182 4.28 -2.48 -0.05
N LEU A 183 5.11 -3.45 -0.41
CA LEU A 183 4.62 -4.79 -0.69
C LEU A 183 3.92 -5.38 0.55
N ARG A 184 2.94 -6.22 0.32
CA ARG A 184 2.68 -7.34 1.22
C ARG A 184 3.39 -8.52 0.54
N SER A 185 4.38 -9.13 1.19
CA SER A 185 4.76 -10.48 0.77
C SER A 185 3.58 -11.37 1.13
N LEU A 186 3.14 -12.19 0.17
CA LEU A 186 2.33 -13.36 0.48
C LEU A 186 3.13 -14.27 1.43
#